data_AF-A0A8T5RM79-F1
#
_entry.id   AF-A0A8T5RM79-F1
#
_cell.length_a   1.000
_cell.length_b   1.000
_cell.length_c   1.000
_cell.angle_alpha   90.00
_cell.angle_beta   90.00
_cell.angle_gamma   90.00
#
_symmetry.space_group_name_H-M   'P 1'
#
loop_
_entity.id
_entity.type
_entity.pdbx_description
1 polymer ?
#
loop_
_entity_poly.entity_id
_entity_poly.type
_entity_poly.pdbx_seq_one_letter_code
_entity_poly.pdbx_strand_id
1 'polypeptide(L)'
;MIDAPTANSEENFENIHVVCPTCKATKDLKIPSKIINQAKQLTTVSIPSGAVCEHGFQAFVDKNFVVRGYQKVDFEFYKMEFYEGGGDSTEAETDGTTSTLSSKPLFQEIIKLLRGYVDDKEILGSGIFTTDGTVLYSSLPSNTLFSIIKEFEVRSEKKLSSLKKMYLELENNQKICSNYIEIQGIRFALVLFFSQIVKLGMGNLYLNDLVKKIKKLEG
;
A
#
# COMPACT_ATOMS: atom_id res chain seq x y z
N MET A 1 -31.51 -36.60 -0.82
CA MET A 1 -30.05 -36.45 -0.66
C MET A 1 -29.53 -36.08 -2.02
N ILE A 2 -29.21 -34.81 -2.22
CA ILE A 2 -28.80 -34.27 -3.52
C ILE A 2 -27.27 -34.21 -3.46
N ASP A 3 -26.62 -34.99 -4.32
CA ASP A 3 -25.18 -35.04 -4.44
C ASP A 3 -24.64 -33.65 -4.85
N ALA A 4 -23.69 -33.16 -4.06
CA ALA A 4 -22.93 -31.96 -4.37
C ALA A 4 -21.86 -32.31 -5.43
N PRO A 5 -21.61 -31.46 -6.44
CA PRO A 5 -20.55 -31.68 -7.41
C PRO A 5 -19.19 -31.38 -6.75
N THR A 6 -18.36 -32.41 -6.62
CA THR A 6 -16.95 -32.30 -6.24
C THR A 6 -16.15 -31.63 -7.35
N ALA A 7 -15.90 -30.33 -7.21
CA ALA A 7 -14.88 -29.62 -7.98
C ALA A 7 -13.49 -29.98 -7.40
N ASN A 8 -12.86 -31.02 -7.93
CA ASN A 8 -11.47 -31.36 -7.61
C ASN A 8 -10.59 -30.93 -8.79
N SER A 9 -10.17 -29.66 -8.81
CA SER A 9 -9.10 -29.22 -9.69
C SER A 9 -7.79 -29.29 -8.93
N GLU A 10 -7.06 -30.40 -9.07
CA GLU A 10 -5.71 -30.55 -8.53
C GLU A 10 -4.82 -29.43 -9.11
N GLU A 11 -4.45 -28.47 -8.27
CA GLU A 11 -3.44 -27.47 -8.60
C GLU A 11 -2.07 -28.13 -8.46
N ASN A 12 -1.50 -28.60 -9.57
CA ASN A 12 -0.13 -29.13 -9.56
C ASN A 12 0.87 -27.98 -9.42
N PHE A 13 1.61 -27.99 -8.30
CA PHE A 13 2.69 -27.06 -8.00
C PHE A 13 4.05 -27.68 -8.28
N GLU A 14 4.95 -26.92 -8.88
CA GLU A 14 6.33 -27.30 -9.16
C GLU A 14 7.29 -26.34 -8.45
N ASN A 15 8.47 -26.85 -8.06
CA ASN A 15 9.49 -26.05 -7.40
C ASN A 15 10.39 -25.37 -8.44
N ILE A 16 10.64 -24.08 -8.26
CA ILE A 16 11.67 -23.34 -9.00
C ILE A 16 12.77 -22.88 -8.04
N HIS A 17 14.02 -23.00 -8.46
CA HIS A 17 15.16 -22.48 -7.70
C HIS A 17 15.44 -21.03 -8.08
N VAL A 18 15.27 -20.10 -7.14
CA VAL A 18 15.38 -18.66 -7.39
C VAL A 18 16.60 -18.08 -6.67
N VAL A 19 17.38 -17.27 -7.39
CA VAL A 19 18.54 -16.55 -6.87
C VAL A 19 18.33 -15.05 -7.05
N CYS A 20 18.38 -14.29 -5.96
CA CYS A 20 18.29 -12.83 -6.04
C CYS A 20 19.45 -12.25 -6.88
N PRO A 21 19.16 -11.46 -7.94
CA PRO A 21 20.21 -10.87 -8.76
C PRO A 21 21.01 -9.77 -8.05
N THR A 22 20.51 -9.26 -6.92
CA THR A 22 21.10 -8.16 -6.14
C THR A 22 22.02 -8.66 -5.03
N CYS A 23 21.51 -9.48 -4.11
CA CYS A 23 22.28 -9.96 -2.95
C CYS A 23 22.66 -11.44 -2.99
N LYS A 24 22.28 -12.18 -4.06
CA LYS A 24 22.55 -13.62 -4.23
C LYS A 24 21.90 -14.56 -3.22
N ALA A 25 20.97 -14.06 -2.39
CA ALA A 25 20.12 -14.91 -1.57
C ALA A 25 19.35 -15.93 -2.44
N THR A 26 19.18 -17.15 -1.95
CA THR A 26 18.54 -18.24 -2.69
C THR A 26 17.33 -18.77 -1.95
N LYS A 27 16.30 -19.18 -2.69
CA LYS A 27 15.12 -19.84 -2.13
C LYS A 27 14.40 -20.64 -3.21
N ASP A 28 13.84 -21.78 -2.81
CA ASP A 28 12.94 -22.55 -3.64
C ASP A 28 11.50 -22.04 -3.49
N LEU A 29 10.86 -21.70 -4.60
CA LEU A 29 9.48 -21.23 -4.64
C LEU A 29 8.58 -22.24 -5.34
N LYS A 30 7.37 -22.42 -4.82
CA LYS A 30 6.34 -23.26 -5.45
C LYS A 30 5.49 -22.42 -6.41
N ILE A 31 5.38 -22.86 -7.65
CA ILE A 31 4.59 -22.18 -8.69
C ILE A 31 3.60 -23.17 -9.33
N PRO A 32 2.34 -22.77 -9.54
CA PRO A 32 1.39 -23.57 -10.32
C PRO A 32 1.89 -23.84 -11.73
N SER A 33 1.98 -25.12 -12.09
CA SER A 33 2.37 -25.60 -13.43
C SER A 33 1.54 -24.99 -14.56
N LYS A 34 0.28 -24.64 -14.29
CA LYS A 34 -0.64 -23.99 -15.24
C LYS A 34 -0.16 -22.61 -15.70
N ILE A 35 0.53 -21.84 -14.86
CA ILE A 35 0.97 -20.47 -15.17
C ILE A 35 2.16 -20.50 -16.13
N ILE A 36 3.12 -21.41 -15.89
CA ILE A 36 4.34 -21.54 -16.70
C ILE A 36 4.02 -21.95 -18.15
N ASN A 37 2.96 -22.73 -18.36
CA ASN A 37 2.59 -23.26 -19.67
C ASN A 37 1.79 -22.29 -20.57
N GLN A 38 1.43 -21.11 -20.08
CA GLN A 38 0.67 -20.13 -20.87
C GLN A 38 1.54 -19.34 -21.85
N ALA A 39 2.84 -19.16 -21.55
CA ALA A 39 3.75 -18.40 -22.42
C ALA A 39 4.36 -19.26 -23.53
N LYS A 40 4.62 -18.66 -24.70
CA LYS A 40 5.22 -19.38 -25.85
C LYS A 40 6.64 -19.88 -25.57
N GLN A 41 7.44 -19.15 -24.80
CA GLN A 41 8.84 -19.49 -24.53
C GLN A 41 9.23 -19.38 -23.04
N LEU A 42 9.22 -18.17 -22.48
CA LEU A 42 9.55 -17.91 -21.07
C LEU A 42 8.35 -17.26 -20.39
N THR A 43 8.09 -17.67 -19.15
CA THR A 43 7.09 -17.05 -18.27
C THR A 43 7.81 -16.09 -17.34
N THR A 44 7.41 -14.82 -17.38
CA THR A 44 7.91 -13.80 -16.46
C THR A 44 7.18 -13.92 -15.13
N VAL A 45 7.93 -14.17 -14.06
CA VAL A 45 7.41 -14.27 -12.70
C VAL A 45 7.92 -13.08 -11.90
N SER A 46 7.00 -12.28 -11.35
CA SER A 46 7.36 -11.19 -10.43
C SER A 46 7.63 -11.76 -9.05
N ILE A 47 8.83 -11.52 -8.50
CA ILE A 47 9.24 -11.94 -7.17
C ILE A 47 9.25 -10.68 -6.28
N PRO A 48 8.21 -10.48 -5.43
CA PRO A 48 8.12 -9.30 -4.60
C PRO A 48 9.17 -9.33 -3.48
N SER A 49 9.50 -8.13 -2.98
CA SER A 49 10.32 -7.95 -1.78
C SER A 49 9.74 -8.77 -0.61
N GLY A 50 10.60 -9.51 0.09
CA GLY A 50 10.25 -10.43 1.16
C GLY A 50 10.00 -11.88 0.73
N ALA A 51 9.78 -12.16 -0.56
CA ALA A 51 9.58 -13.54 -1.02
C ALA A 51 10.86 -14.37 -0.89
N VAL A 52 12.01 -13.81 -1.29
CA VAL A 52 13.35 -14.43 -1.19
C VAL A 52 14.24 -13.64 -0.23
N CYS A 53 14.26 -12.32 -0.37
CA CYS A 53 14.99 -11.35 0.46
C CYS A 53 14.31 -9.98 0.32
N GLU A 54 14.86 -8.92 0.88
CA GLU A 54 14.30 -7.55 0.83
C GLU A 54 14.24 -6.91 -0.57
N HIS A 55 14.80 -7.53 -1.60
CA HIS A 55 14.79 -7.00 -2.97
C HIS A 55 13.67 -7.61 -3.82
N GLY A 56 12.92 -6.77 -4.53
CA GLY A 56 12.01 -7.15 -5.61
C GLY A 56 12.75 -7.34 -6.94
N PHE A 57 12.38 -8.36 -7.72
CA PHE A 57 12.96 -8.64 -9.04
C PHE A 57 12.02 -9.50 -9.88
N GLN A 58 12.29 -9.60 -11.19
CA GLN A 58 11.58 -10.53 -12.07
C GLN A 58 12.49 -11.69 -12.45
N ALA A 59 11.91 -12.90 -12.50
CA ALA A 59 12.58 -14.12 -12.96
C ALA A 59 11.92 -14.61 -14.25
N PHE A 60 12.73 -15.03 -15.22
CA PHE A 60 12.25 -15.64 -16.45
C PHE A 60 12.37 -17.15 -16.35
N VAL A 61 11.23 -17.85 -16.30
CA VAL A 61 11.15 -19.29 -16.06
C VAL A 61 10.76 -19.99 -17.36
N ASP A 62 11.46 -21.05 -17.73
CA ASP A 62 11.11 -21.88 -18.89
C ASP A 62 10.08 -22.97 -18.55
N LYS A 63 9.67 -23.73 -19.58
CA LYS A 63 8.70 -24.82 -19.43
C LYS A 63 9.19 -26.02 -18.62
N ASN A 64 10.48 -26.09 -18.34
CA ASN A 64 11.08 -27.12 -17.49
C ASN A 64 11.27 -26.61 -16.05
N PHE A 65 10.63 -25.49 -15.68
CA PHE A 65 10.71 -24.88 -14.35
C PHE A 65 12.14 -24.40 -13.99
N VAL A 66 12.95 -24.12 -15.02
CA VAL A 66 14.31 -23.61 -14.84
C VAL A 66 14.32 -22.09 -15.07
N VAL A 67 14.88 -21.36 -14.10
CA VAL A 67 15.10 -19.92 -14.24
C VAL A 67 16.23 -19.67 -15.24
N ARG A 68 15.94 -18.95 -16.32
CA ARG A 68 16.89 -18.64 -17.41
C ARG A 68 17.50 -17.26 -17.32
N GLY A 69 16.89 -16.36 -16.57
CA GLY A 69 17.39 -15.02 -16.39
C GLY A 69 16.66 -14.27 -15.30
N TYR A 70 17.24 -13.14 -14.93
CA TYR A 70 16.67 -12.22 -13.95
C TYR A 70 16.68 -10.82 -14.52
N GLN A 71 15.64 -10.06 -14.22
CA GLN A 71 15.61 -8.61 -14.43
C GLN A 71 15.53 -7.94 -13.08
N LYS A 72 16.54 -7.11 -12.79
CA LYS A 72 16.49 -6.20 -11.65
C LYS A 72 15.39 -5.19 -11.92
N VAL A 73 14.61 -4.92 -10.90
CA VAL A 73 13.65 -3.82 -10.94
C VAL A 73 14.42 -2.59 -10.48
N ASP A 74 14.75 -1.69 -11.41
CA ASP A 74 15.48 -0.45 -11.09
C ASP A 74 14.65 0.48 -10.21
N PHE A 75 13.32 0.45 -10.40
CA PHE A 75 12.31 1.15 -9.60
C PHE A 75 11.05 0.29 -9.53
N GLU A 76 10.63 -0.08 -8.33
CA GLU A 76 9.29 -0.64 -8.09
C GLU A 76 8.40 0.55 -7.72
N PHE A 77 7.37 0.81 -8.52
CA PHE A 77 6.39 1.83 -8.15
C PHE A 77 5.61 1.33 -6.92
N TYR A 78 6.04 1.73 -5.73
CA TYR A 78 5.22 1.64 -4.51
C TYR A 78 3.97 2.53 -4.58
N LYS A 79 3.88 3.39 -5.62
CA LYS A 79 2.76 4.29 -5.90
C LYS A 79 1.63 3.55 -6.63
N MET A 80 0.90 2.69 -5.92
CA MET A 80 -0.54 2.65 -6.19
C MET A 80 -1.14 3.85 -5.46
N GLU A 81 -1.32 4.95 -6.20
CA GLU A 81 -2.08 6.08 -5.67
C GLU A 81 -3.57 5.73 -5.78
N PHE A 82 -4.21 5.51 -4.63
CA PHE A 82 -5.66 5.31 -4.59
C PHE A 82 -6.36 6.67 -4.59
N TYR A 83 -7.34 6.81 -5.49
CA TYR A 83 -8.18 8.00 -5.64
C TYR A 83 -9.62 7.54 -5.82
N GLU A 84 -10.56 8.01 -4.99
CA GLU A 84 -11.99 7.75 -5.18
C GLU A 84 -12.61 8.52 -6.38
N GLY A 85 -11.80 8.97 -7.35
CA GLY A 85 -12.24 9.84 -8.45
C GLY A 85 -11.91 9.37 -9.87
N GLY A 86 -11.32 8.18 -10.04
CA GLY A 86 -11.05 7.59 -11.36
C GLY A 86 -11.49 6.14 -11.40
N GLY A 87 -12.68 5.88 -12.00
CA GLY A 87 -13.38 4.58 -11.99
C GLY A 87 -12.52 3.37 -12.41
N ASP A 88 -12.84 2.16 -11.94
CA ASP A 88 -13.95 1.40 -12.52
C ASP A 88 -15.14 1.16 -11.57
N SER A 89 -16.33 1.23 -12.15
CA SER A 89 -17.63 1.09 -11.48
C SER A 89 -17.83 -0.28 -10.85
N THR A 90 -17.90 -0.33 -9.52
CA THR A 90 -18.80 -1.25 -8.82
C THR A 90 -19.45 -0.53 -7.66
N GLU A 91 -20.77 -0.54 -7.69
CA GLU A 91 -21.65 0.11 -6.73
C GLU A 91 -21.39 -0.42 -5.33
N ALA A 92 -20.80 0.42 -4.49
CA ALA A 92 -21.03 0.37 -3.05
C ALA A 92 -21.68 1.70 -2.70
N GLU A 93 -22.84 1.64 -2.04
CA GLU A 93 -23.54 2.80 -1.51
C GLU A 93 -22.69 3.46 -0.42
N THR A 94 -21.76 4.33 -0.81
CA THR A 94 -21.06 5.24 0.08
C THR A 94 -21.62 6.65 -0.08
N ASP A 95 -21.93 7.24 1.07
CA ASP A 95 -22.56 8.53 1.27
C ASP A 95 -22.05 9.61 0.30
N GLY A 96 -22.94 10.27 -0.44
CA GLY A 96 -22.63 11.15 -1.60
C GLY A 96 -21.81 12.42 -1.28
N THR A 97 -21.33 12.56 -0.06
CA THR A 97 -20.50 13.68 0.43
C THR A 97 -19.01 13.47 0.20
N THR A 98 -18.55 12.23 0.02
CA THR A 98 -17.11 11.88 -0.05
C THR A 98 -16.54 12.06 -1.47
N SER A 99 -17.27 11.60 -2.48
CA SER A 99 -16.92 11.71 -3.91
C SER A 99 -16.91 13.16 -4.41
N THR A 100 -17.69 14.05 -3.78
CA THR A 100 -17.72 15.49 -4.07
C THR A 100 -16.58 16.27 -3.40
N LEU A 101 -15.87 15.66 -2.45
CA LEU A 101 -14.80 16.32 -1.70
C LEU A 101 -13.44 16.19 -2.37
N SER A 102 -13.13 15.01 -2.91
CA SER A 102 -11.88 14.73 -3.62
C SER A 102 -11.72 15.56 -4.90
N SER A 103 -12.84 15.98 -5.50
CA SER A 103 -12.89 16.86 -6.66
C SER A 103 -12.71 18.35 -6.34
N LYS A 104 -12.69 18.78 -5.07
CA LYS A 104 -12.54 20.19 -4.73
C LYS A 104 -11.10 20.69 -5.00
N PRO A 105 -10.92 21.93 -5.49
CA PRO A 105 -9.59 22.50 -5.74
C PRO A 105 -8.67 22.46 -4.51
N LEU A 106 -9.22 22.70 -3.32
CA LEU A 106 -8.50 22.60 -2.06
C LEU A 106 -7.93 21.19 -1.84
N PHE A 107 -8.70 20.15 -2.13
CA PHE A 107 -8.26 18.77 -1.92
C PHE A 107 -7.17 18.37 -2.91
N GLN A 108 -7.26 18.86 -4.16
CA GLN A 108 -6.20 18.69 -5.14
C GLN A 108 -4.88 19.36 -4.69
N GLU A 109 -4.94 20.56 -4.12
CA GLU A 109 -3.76 21.23 -3.55
C GLU A 109 -3.20 20.49 -2.33
N ILE A 110 -4.06 19.95 -1.46
CA ILE A 110 -3.62 19.10 -0.35
C ILE A 110 -2.92 17.85 -0.88
N ILE A 111 -3.46 17.20 -1.91
CA ILE A 111 -2.83 15.99 -2.47
C ILE A 111 -1.50 16.32 -3.14
N LYS A 112 -1.39 17.44 -3.86
CA LYS A 112 -0.09 17.91 -4.38
C LYS A 112 0.90 18.14 -3.23
N LEU A 113 0.46 18.76 -2.14
CA LEU A 113 1.28 18.96 -0.95
C LEU A 113 1.75 17.63 -0.38
N LEU A 114 0.86 16.64 -0.24
CA LEU A 114 1.21 15.31 0.25
C LEU A 114 2.21 14.60 -0.64
N ARG A 115 2.01 14.62 -1.96
CA ARG A 115 2.97 14.10 -2.92
C ARG A 115 4.35 14.77 -2.77
N GLY A 116 4.38 16.07 -2.54
CA GLY A 116 5.61 16.83 -2.31
C GLY A 116 6.32 16.53 -0.98
N TYR A 117 5.63 15.92 -0.01
CA TYR A 117 6.24 15.45 1.25
C TYR A 117 6.84 14.06 1.13
N VAL A 118 6.42 13.25 0.15
CA VAL A 118 6.98 11.92 -0.05
C VAL A 118 8.38 12.07 -0.64
N ASP A 119 9.39 11.68 0.15
CA ASP A 119 10.79 11.67 -0.22
C ASP A 119 11.38 10.29 0.11
N ASP A 120 12.09 9.70 -0.85
CA ASP A 120 12.49 8.29 -0.84
C ASP A 120 13.41 7.88 0.33
N LYS A 121 13.92 8.85 1.11
CA LYS A 121 14.81 8.60 2.25
C LYS A 121 14.13 8.69 3.61
N GLU A 122 13.20 9.62 3.81
CA GLU A 122 12.60 9.87 5.13
C GLU A 122 11.11 9.54 5.17
N ILE A 123 10.34 9.99 4.17
CA ILE A 123 8.89 9.85 4.13
C ILE A 123 8.54 8.94 2.96
N LEU A 124 8.26 7.69 3.29
CA LEU A 124 8.00 6.61 2.34
C LEU A 124 6.58 6.66 1.76
N GLY A 125 5.67 7.39 2.40
CA GLY A 125 4.33 7.58 1.87
C GLY A 125 3.44 8.47 2.75
N SER A 126 2.29 8.83 2.20
CA SER A 126 1.30 9.66 2.88
C SER A 126 -0.12 9.21 2.52
N GLY A 127 -1.09 9.57 3.35
CA GLY A 127 -2.49 9.28 3.06
C GLY A 127 -3.46 10.18 3.81
N ILE A 128 -4.65 10.29 3.26
CA ILE A 128 -5.82 10.93 3.86
C ILE A 128 -6.94 9.90 3.90
N PHE A 129 -7.50 9.73 5.10
CA PHE A 129 -8.59 8.82 5.35
C PHE A 129 -9.73 9.58 6.01
N THR A 130 -10.94 9.09 5.85
CA THR A 130 -12.07 9.50 6.70
C THR A 130 -11.90 8.88 8.11
N THR A 131 -12.71 9.31 9.07
CA THR A 131 -12.63 8.79 10.45
C THR A 131 -13.07 7.34 10.61
N ASP A 132 -13.81 6.82 9.64
CA ASP A 132 -14.31 5.45 9.54
C ASP A 132 -13.35 4.52 8.79
N GLY A 133 -12.27 5.04 8.18
CA GLY A 133 -11.25 4.24 7.51
C GLY A 133 -11.31 4.24 5.98
N THR A 134 -12.32 4.90 5.39
CA THR A 134 -12.41 5.10 3.93
C THR A 134 -11.22 5.91 3.42
N VAL A 135 -10.63 5.49 2.29
CA VAL A 135 -9.41 6.09 1.74
C VAL A 135 -9.76 7.20 0.76
N LEU A 136 -9.40 8.45 1.07
CA LEU A 136 -9.58 9.57 0.15
C LEU A 136 -8.38 9.76 -0.77
N TYR A 137 -7.19 9.50 -0.23
CA TYR A 137 -5.93 9.48 -0.96
C TYR A 137 -4.93 8.61 -0.21
N SER A 138 -4.11 7.83 -0.91
CA SER A 138 -2.99 7.13 -0.29
C SER A 138 -1.88 6.88 -1.30
N SER A 139 -0.64 7.14 -0.90
CA SER A 139 0.58 6.65 -1.56
C SER A 139 1.30 5.59 -0.72
N LEU A 140 0.61 5.02 0.27
CA LEU A 140 1.18 4.05 1.20
C LEU A 140 1.33 2.67 0.54
N PRO A 141 2.36 1.88 0.88
CA PRO A 141 2.46 0.49 0.43
C PRO A 141 1.24 -0.33 0.84
N SER A 142 0.82 -1.29 0.01
CA SER A 142 -0.45 -2.01 0.15
C SER A 142 -0.64 -2.70 1.51
N ASN A 143 0.41 -3.32 2.04
CA ASN A 143 0.41 -3.98 3.35
C ASN A 143 0.22 -2.97 4.50
N THR A 144 0.90 -1.83 4.42
CA THR A 144 0.80 -0.72 5.38
C THR A 144 -0.59 -0.08 5.30
N LEU A 145 -1.09 0.16 4.08
CA LEU A 145 -2.42 0.72 3.83
C LEU A 145 -3.52 -0.13 4.47
N PHE A 146 -3.54 -1.44 4.20
CA PHE A 146 -4.55 -2.34 4.77
C PHE A 146 -4.53 -2.36 6.30
N SER A 147 -3.33 -2.35 6.89
CA SER A 147 -3.16 -2.33 8.33
C SER A 147 -3.71 -1.04 8.95
N ILE A 148 -3.52 0.10 8.28
CA ILE A 148 -4.02 1.40 8.73
C ILE A 148 -5.54 1.50 8.61
N ILE A 149 -6.12 1.03 7.50
CA ILE A 149 -7.58 1.00 7.29
C ILE A 149 -8.24 0.21 8.44
N LYS A 150 -7.77 -1.02 8.67
CA LYS A 150 -8.30 -1.88 9.73
C LYS A 150 -8.19 -1.25 11.12
N GLU A 151 -7.09 -0.54 11.39
CA GLU A 151 -6.91 0.18 12.66
C GLU A 151 -7.91 1.33 12.82
N PHE A 152 -8.23 2.07 11.76
CA PHE A 152 -9.27 3.11 11.79
C PHE A 152 -10.68 2.53 11.93
N GLU A 153 -11.01 1.47 11.20
CA GLU A 153 -12.30 0.76 11.30
C GLU A 153 -12.56 0.30 12.73
N VAL A 154 -11.61 -0.43 13.33
CA VAL A 154 -11.72 -0.94 14.71
C VAL A 154 -11.89 0.21 15.73
N ARG A 155 -11.25 1.36 15.50
CA ARG A 155 -11.39 2.54 16.38
C ARG A 155 -12.75 3.21 16.25
N SER A 156 -13.26 3.30 15.02
CA SER A 156 -14.58 3.82 14.72
C SER A 156 -15.66 2.95 15.39
N GLU A 157 -15.59 1.64 15.19
CA GLU A 157 -16.51 0.66 15.80
C GLU A 157 -16.51 0.74 17.33
N LYS A 158 -15.32 0.82 17.94
CA LYS A 158 -15.17 0.91 19.40
C LYS A 158 -15.45 2.31 19.96
N LYS A 159 -15.85 3.27 19.13
CA LYS A 159 -16.11 4.68 19.50
C LYS A 159 -14.96 5.31 20.27
N LEU A 160 -13.72 5.01 19.88
CA LEU A 160 -12.50 5.56 20.48
C LEU A 160 -12.23 7.01 20.02
N SER A 161 -13.28 7.84 20.00
CA SER A 161 -13.29 9.22 19.46
C SER A 161 -12.46 10.21 20.29
N SER A 162 -11.97 9.81 21.45
CA SER A 162 -11.09 10.64 22.30
C SER A 162 -9.63 10.64 21.81
N LEU A 163 -9.24 9.72 20.93
CA LEU A 163 -7.86 9.59 20.45
C LEU A 163 -7.59 10.58 19.31
N LYS A 164 -6.68 11.53 19.53
CA LYS A 164 -6.32 12.57 18.54
C LYS A 164 -5.25 12.12 17.54
N LYS A 165 -4.39 11.19 17.93
CA LYS A 165 -3.18 10.81 17.19
C LYS A 165 -2.91 9.31 17.29
N MET A 166 -2.19 8.79 16.30
CA MET A 166 -1.63 7.44 16.30
C MET A 166 -0.12 7.51 16.07
N TYR A 167 0.62 6.69 16.81
CA TYR A 167 2.03 6.46 16.57
C TYR A 167 2.27 4.97 16.62
N LEU A 168 2.70 4.40 15.49
CA LEU A 168 3.06 2.99 15.38
C LEU A 168 4.52 2.89 14.95
N GLU A 169 5.21 1.90 15.50
CA GLU A 169 6.52 1.47 15.03
C GLU A 169 6.38 0.02 14.56
N LEU A 170 6.78 -0.24 13.32
CA LEU A 170 6.73 -1.56 12.70
C LEU A 170 7.97 -2.37 13.09
N GLU A 171 7.93 -3.69 12.88
CA GLU A 171 9.03 -4.61 13.23
C GLU A 171 10.35 -4.25 12.54
N ASN A 172 10.29 -3.66 11.34
CA ASN A 172 11.46 -3.17 10.61
C ASN A 172 11.89 -1.74 11.01
N ASN A 173 11.40 -1.24 12.14
CA ASN A 173 11.62 0.11 12.68
C ASN A 173 11.06 1.25 11.81
N GLN A 174 10.29 0.98 10.76
CA GLN A 174 9.55 2.03 10.07
C GLN A 174 8.42 2.54 10.95
N LYS A 175 7.95 3.78 10.72
CA LYS A 175 7.03 4.44 11.65
C LYS A 175 5.82 4.99 10.91
N ILE A 176 4.66 4.94 11.55
CA ILE A 176 3.42 5.50 11.05
C ILE A 176 2.94 6.52 12.07
N CYS A 177 2.79 7.77 11.65
CA CYS A 177 2.18 8.81 12.47
C CYS A 177 0.86 9.23 11.84
N SER A 178 -0.20 9.31 12.62
CA SER A 178 -1.47 9.91 12.18
C SER A 178 -1.96 11.00 13.11
N ASN A 179 -2.72 11.93 12.55
CA ASN A 179 -3.37 13.01 13.27
C ASN A 179 -4.71 13.31 12.62
N TYR A 180 -5.75 13.44 13.44
CA TYR A 180 -7.03 13.94 12.95
C TYR A 180 -6.94 15.45 12.70
N ILE A 181 -7.38 15.86 11.52
CA ILE A 181 -7.51 17.26 11.13
C ILE A 181 -8.95 17.54 10.72
N GLU A 182 -9.36 18.79 10.83
CA GLU A 182 -10.66 19.26 10.39
C GLU A 182 -10.43 20.27 9.27
N ILE A 183 -11.10 20.06 8.13
CA ILE A 183 -11.03 20.89 6.93
C ILE A 183 -12.47 21.14 6.49
N GLN A 184 -12.87 22.41 6.39
CA GLN A 184 -14.24 22.81 6.04
C GLN A 184 -15.33 22.13 6.90
N GLY A 185 -15.05 21.90 8.19
CA GLY A 185 -15.97 21.26 9.13
C GLY A 185 -16.06 19.72 9.02
N ILE A 186 -15.23 19.11 8.17
CA ILE A 186 -15.17 17.64 8.01
C ILE A 186 -13.85 17.15 8.58
N ARG A 187 -13.90 16.05 9.34
CA ARG A 187 -12.72 15.45 9.98
C ARG A 187 -12.12 14.34 9.13
N PHE A 188 -10.80 14.38 9.01
CA PHE A 188 -9.99 13.41 8.28
C PHE A 188 -8.83 12.94 9.14
N ALA A 189 -8.39 11.70 8.95
CA ALA A 189 -7.11 11.23 9.44
C ALA A 189 -6.03 11.48 8.39
N LEU A 190 -5.05 12.29 8.76
CA LEU A 190 -3.84 12.48 7.97
C LEU A 190 -2.78 11.51 8.45
N VAL A 191 -2.14 10.78 7.53
CA VAL A 191 -1.14 9.76 7.83
C VAL A 191 0.15 10.05 7.08
N LEU A 192 1.29 9.91 7.77
CA LEU A 192 2.62 9.86 7.19
C LEU A 192 3.31 8.55 7.58
N PHE A 193 3.96 7.94 6.60
CA PHE A 193 4.75 6.73 6.75
C PHE A 193 6.23 7.06 6.56
N PHE A 194 7.04 6.69 7.53
CA PHE A 194 8.43 7.08 7.63
C PHE A 194 9.35 5.88 7.57
N SER A 195 10.54 6.10 7.01
CA SER A 195 11.61 5.12 7.03
C SER A 195 12.18 4.93 8.44
N GLN A 196 12.96 3.88 8.60
CA GLN A 196 13.58 3.50 9.86
C GLN A 196 14.51 4.55 10.45
N ILE A 197 15.05 5.46 9.62
CA ILE A 197 16.00 6.50 10.06
C ILE A 197 15.29 7.63 10.83
N VAL A 198 14.01 7.84 10.57
CA VAL A 198 13.23 8.90 11.20
C VAL A 198 12.88 8.45 12.62
N LYS A 199 13.11 9.30 13.62
CA LYS A 199 12.66 9.05 14.99
C LYS A 199 11.20 9.49 15.14
N LEU A 200 10.44 8.84 16.03
CA LEU A 200 9.01 9.17 16.27
C LEU A 200 8.76 10.67 16.54
N GLY A 201 9.63 11.30 17.34
CA GLY A 201 9.55 12.73 17.61
C GLY A 201 9.66 13.60 16.35
N MET A 202 10.56 13.25 15.43
CA MET A 202 10.71 13.92 14.13
C MET A 202 9.49 13.67 13.24
N GLY A 203 8.97 12.44 13.23
CA GLY A 203 7.74 12.10 12.50
C GLY A 203 6.55 12.97 12.95
N ASN A 204 6.40 13.20 14.25
CA ASN A 204 5.38 14.13 14.77
C ASN A 204 5.64 15.58 14.33
N LEU A 205 6.89 16.04 14.27
CA LEU A 205 7.23 17.38 13.77
C LEU A 205 6.85 17.55 12.29
N TYR A 206 7.20 16.58 11.44
CA TYR A 206 6.81 16.58 10.03
C TYR A 206 5.29 16.62 9.85
N LEU A 207 4.58 15.78 10.61
CA LEU A 207 3.13 15.74 10.56
C LEU A 207 2.52 17.08 10.99
N ASN A 208 3.02 17.69 12.07
CA ASN A 208 2.50 19.00 12.52
C ASN A 208 2.84 20.13 11.53
N ASP A 209 4.00 20.09 10.87
CA ASP A 209 4.34 21.05 9.81
C ASP A 209 3.41 20.92 8.60
N LEU A 210 3.13 19.68 8.18
CA LEU A 210 2.17 19.38 7.12
C LEU A 210 0.77 19.89 7.48
N VAL A 211 0.29 19.64 8.70
CA VAL A 211 -1.01 20.18 9.19
C VAL A 211 -1.03 21.70 9.14
N LYS A 212 0.05 22.38 9.52
CA LYS A 212 0.13 23.85 9.43
C LYS A 212 0.04 24.33 7.99
N LYS A 213 0.68 23.64 7.04
CA LYS A 213 0.61 23.99 5.61
C LYS A 213 -0.79 23.75 5.03
N ILE A 214 -1.43 22.64 5.39
CA ILE A 214 -2.82 22.36 4.98
C ILE A 214 -3.76 23.45 5.50
N LYS A 215 -3.65 23.86 6.76
CA LYS A 215 -4.46 24.96 7.31
C LYS A 215 -4.26 26.29 6.58
N LYS A 216 -3.03 26.58 6.13
CA LYS A 216 -2.76 27.78 5.32
C LYS A 216 -3.39 27.71 3.92
N LEU A 217 -3.64 26.52 3.39
CA LEU A 217 -4.35 26.36 2.11
C LEU A 217 -5.86 26.62 2.25
N GLU A 218 -6.40 26.46 3.45
CA GLU A 218 -7.82 26.70 3.75
C GLU A 218 -8.17 28.20 3.80
N GLY A 219 -7.23 29.05 4.25
CA GLY A 219 -7.40 30.50 4.41
C GLY A 219 -7.05 30.97 5.82
#